data_AF-A0A8C6TGP1-F1
#
_entry.id   AF-A0A8C6TGP1-F1
#
_cell.length_a   1.000
_cell.length_b   1.000
_cell.length_c   1.000
_cell.angle_alpha   90.00
_cell.angle_beta   90.00
_cell.angle_gamma   90.00
#
_symmetry.space_group_name_H-M   'P 1'
#
loop_
_entity.id
_entity.type
_entity.pdbx_description
1 polymer ?
#
loop_
_entity_poly.entity_id
_entity_poly.type
_entity_poly.pdbx_seq_one_letter_code
_entity_poly.pdbx_strand_id
1 'polypeptide(L)'
;MVCSGTTMSKSKFQTEWEEIDEEYQQLQETHKIYRQKLEELTSLQTSCSNAIRKQRKSLKDLKYNLKRIAQASEEKELKILDDIQTQIQDRENVFFDMEAYLPKRNGLYLNLVLGNVNVTLLSNQAKFAYKDEYEKFKLYMTIILMFGAITCLFFLNYRVTDEIFNFLLVWYYCTLTIRESILMSNGSRIKGWWVSHHYVSTFLSGVMLTWPEGPMYQMFRSQFLAFSIYQSFLQFLQYYYQSGCLYRLRALGERNQLDLTVGTMFFYFWLNSQFWQLYNSVTLFRLAQHEDCKEWQVFMLGLTFLVLFLGNFLTTLKVVHQKIQKSPENMQKND
;
A
#
# COMPACT_ATOMS: atom_id res chain seq x y z
N MET A 1 21.96 -30.33 55.97
CA MET A 1 20.90 -29.73 55.15
C MET A 1 21.11 -30.22 53.72
N VAL A 2 20.56 -31.38 53.40
CA VAL A 2 20.73 -32.01 52.06
C VAL A 2 19.69 -31.36 51.15
N CYS A 3 20.14 -30.67 50.10
CA CYS A 3 19.27 -30.22 49.03
C CYS A 3 18.67 -31.46 48.35
N SER A 4 17.36 -31.65 48.56
CA SER A 4 16.55 -32.66 47.88
C SER A 4 16.46 -32.31 46.40
N GLY A 5 17.42 -32.82 45.62
CA GLY A 5 17.31 -32.86 44.16
C GLY A 5 16.21 -33.84 43.81
N THR A 6 15.17 -33.36 43.12
CA THR A 6 14.03 -34.15 42.66
C THR A 6 14.52 -35.17 41.62
N THR A 7 14.89 -36.38 42.05
CA THR A 7 15.17 -37.51 41.18
C THR A 7 13.85 -37.98 40.56
N MET A 8 13.57 -37.57 39.33
CA MET A 8 12.52 -38.18 38.51
C MET A 8 12.74 -39.70 38.46
N SER A 9 11.69 -40.49 38.73
CA SER A 9 11.80 -41.96 38.68
C SER A 9 11.96 -42.43 37.23
N LYS A 10 12.73 -43.50 37.03
CA LYS A 10 12.96 -44.12 35.70
C LYS A 10 11.65 -44.47 34.97
N SER A 11 10.60 -44.86 35.70
CA SER A 11 9.29 -45.14 35.09
C SER A 11 8.62 -43.89 34.55
N LYS A 12 8.77 -42.75 35.24
CA LYS A 12 8.22 -41.47 34.81
C LYS A 12 8.86 -40.99 33.51
N PHE A 13 10.19 -41.14 33.40
CA PHE A 13 10.91 -40.87 32.14
C PHE A 13 10.45 -41.75 30.98
N GLN A 14 10.12 -43.02 31.26
CA GLN A 14 9.72 -43.96 30.23
C GLN A 14 8.31 -43.65 29.71
N THR A 15 7.38 -43.30 30.61
CA THR A 15 6.04 -42.83 30.23
C THR A 15 6.10 -41.50 29.49
N GLU A 16 6.89 -40.52 29.97
CA GLU A 16 7.08 -39.25 29.26
C GLU A 16 7.68 -39.46 27.85
N TRP A 17 8.58 -40.45 27.68
CA TRP A 17 9.13 -40.80 26.37
C TRP A 17 8.10 -41.46 25.45
N GLU A 18 7.27 -42.36 25.98
CA GLU A 18 6.19 -43.01 25.22
C GLU A 18 5.14 -41.99 24.75
N GLU A 19 4.77 -41.03 25.61
CA GLU A 19 3.87 -39.92 25.23
C GLU A 19 4.48 -39.05 24.11
N ILE A 20 5.77 -38.71 24.22
CA ILE A 20 6.48 -37.95 23.17
C ILE A 20 6.56 -38.73 21.86
N ASP A 21 6.80 -40.04 21.92
CA ASP A 21 6.87 -40.88 20.72
C ASP A 21 5.50 -40.99 20.05
N GLU A 22 4.42 -41.16 20.82
CA GLU A 22 3.06 -41.12 20.28
C GLU A 22 2.72 -39.77 19.63
N GLU A 23 3.04 -38.64 20.28
CA GLU A 23 2.87 -37.30 19.69
C GLU A 23 3.69 -37.14 18.39
N TYR A 24 4.91 -37.68 18.36
CA TYR A 24 5.77 -37.64 17.17
C TYR A 24 5.18 -38.44 16.01
N GLN A 25 4.64 -39.65 16.27
CA GLN A 25 3.97 -40.44 15.24
C GLN A 25 2.72 -39.71 14.69
N GLN A 26 1.92 -39.08 15.56
CA GLN A 26 0.77 -38.29 15.14
C GLN A 26 1.17 -37.07 14.29
N LEU A 27 2.26 -36.39 14.65
CA LEU A 27 2.82 -35.28 13.88
C LEU A 27 3.26 -35.73 12.49
N GLN A 28 3.92 -36.90 12.37
CA GLN A 28 4.35 -37.44 11.09
C GLN A 28 3.16 -37.71 10.15
N GLU A 29 2.09 -38.33 10.65
CA GLU A 29 0.91 -38.60 9.84
C GLU A 29 0.19 -37.29 9.45
N THR A 30 0.09 -36.34 10.37
CA THR A 30 -0.46 -35.00 10.10
C THR A 30 0.32 -34.28 9.00
N HIS A 31 1.66 -34.32 9.04
CA HIS A 31 2.53 -33.71 8.05
C HIS A 31 2.38 -34.37 6.67
N LYS A 32 2.21 -35.70 6.62
CA LYS A 32 1.95 -36.43 5.38
C LYS A 32 0.63 -35.99 4.73
N ILE A 33 -0.44 -35.87 5.51
CA ILE A 33 -1.74 -35.36 5.04
C ILE A 33 -1.59 -33.91 4.54
N TYR A 34 -0.89 -33.05 5.30
CA TYR A 34 -0.62 -31.67 4.90
C TYR A 34 0.07 -31.59 3.53
N ARG A 35 1.12 -32.38 3.31
CA ARG A 35 1.85 -32.41 2.04
C ARG A 35 0.95 -32.84 0.88
N GLN A 36 0.14 -33.88 1.08
CA GLN A 36 -0.81 -34.32 0.06
C GLN A 36 -1.81 -33.20 -0.29
N LYS A 37 -2.38 -32.53 0.72
CA LYS A 37 -3.32 -31.42 0.51
C LYS A 37 -2.68 -30.23 -0.20
N LEU A 38 -1.39 -29.97 0.06
CA LEU A 38 -0.64 -28.91 -0.63
C LEU A 38 -0.43 -29.22 -2.13
N GLU A 39 -0.11 -30.47 -2.45
CA GLU A 39 0.03 -30.94 -3.85
C GLU A 39 -1.32 -30.88 -4.58
N GLU A 40 -2.40 -31.35 -3.94
CA GLU A 40 -3.78 -31.23 -4.45
C GLU A 40 -4.16 -29.77 -4.72
N LEU A 41 -3.92 -28.87 -3.76
CA LEU A 41 -4.20 -27.44 -3.91
C LEU A 41 -3.43 -26.83 -5.10
N THR A 42 -2.14 -27.15 -5.23
CA THR A 42 -1.29 -26.63 -6.31
C THR A 42 -1.77 -27.10 -7.69
N SER A 43 -2.22 -28.35 -7.78
CA SER A 43 -2.80 -28.90 -9.01
C SER A 43 -4.10 -28.19 -9.40
N LEU A 44 -4.99 -27.94 -8.43
CA LEU A 44 -6.26 -27.23 -8.63
C LEU A 44 -6.02 -25.78 -9.02
N GLN A 45 -5.08 -25.09 -8.38
CA GLN A 45 -4.69 -23.73 -8.75
C GLN A 45 -4.26 -23.65 -10.21
N THR A 46 -3.39 -24.57 -10.64
CA THR A 46 -2.90 -24.62 -12.02
C THR A 46 -4.03 -24.90 -13.01
N SER A 47 -4.92 -25.85 -12.69
CA SER A 47 -6.08 -26.19 -13.52
C SER A 47 -7.04 -25.00 -13.68
N CYS A 48 -7.43 -24.36 -12.58
CA CYS A 48 -8.30 -23.19 -12.59
C CYS A 48 -7.68 -22.02 -13.37
N SER A 49 -6.42 -21.67 -13.11
CA SER A 49 -5.73 -20.59 -13.84
C SER A 49 -5.67 -20.86 -15.34
N ASN A 50 -5.42 -22.11 -15.74
CA ASN A 50 -5.41 -22.50 -17.15
C ASN A 50 -6.81 -22.43 -17.78
N ALA A 51 -7.84 -22.89 -17.08
CA ALA A 51 -9.22 -22.86 -17.54
C ALA A 51 -9.74 -21.42 -17.73
N ILE A 52 -9.48 -20.53 -16.76
CA ILE A 52 -9.82 -19.11 -16.84
C ILE A 52 -9.10 -18.45 -18.03
N ARG A 53 -7.80 -18.71 -18.20
CA ARG A 53 -7.02 -18.19 -19.34
C ARG A 53 -7.59 -18.64 -20.68
N LYS A 54 -7.99 -19.90 -20.80
CA LYS A 54 -8.61 -20.45 -22.02
C LYS A 54 -9.95 -19.77 -22.29
N GLN A 55 -10.83 -19.66 -21.28
CA GLN A 55 -12.12 -19.00 -21.41
C GLN A 55 -11.99 -17.52 -21.79
N ARG A 56 -11.09 -16.76 -21.14
CA ARG A 56 -10.84 -15.35 -21.52
C ARG A 56 -10.40 -15.18 -22.96
N LYS A 57 -9.56 -16.09 -23.48
CA LYS A 57 -9.16 -16.06 -24.88
C LYS A 57 -10.39 -16.24 -25.78
N SER A 58 -11.22 -17.25 -25.51
CA SER A 58 -12.45 -17.48 -26.27
C SER A 58 -13.44 -16.31 -26.20
N LEU A 59 -13.63 -15.70 -25.01
CA LEU A 59 -14.50 -14.52 -24.86
C LEU A 59 -13.95 -13.30 -25.62
N LYS A 60 -12.63 -13.11 -25.63
CA LYS A 60 -11.99 -12.02 -26.39
C LYS A 60 -12.18 -12.21 -27.91
N ASP A 61 -12.02 -13.43 -28.40
CA ASP A 61 -12.24 -13.77 -29.81
C ASP A 61 -13.73 -13.58 -30.18
N LEU A 62 -14.65 -14.00 -29.31
CA LEU A 62 -16.08 -13.78 -29.47
C LEU A 62 -16.43 -12.28 -29.50
N LYS A 63 -15.89 -11.48 -28.58
CA LYS A 63 -16.09 -10.02 -28.52
C LYS A 63 -15.60 -9.32 -29.80
N TYR A 64 -14.48 -9.77 -30.36
CA TYR A 64 -13.99 -9.26 -31.64
C TYR A 64 -14.94 -9.56 -32.80
N ASN A 65 -15.47 -10.79 -32.85
CA ASN A 65 -16.44 -11.19 -33.88
C ASN A 65 -17.78 -10.46 -33.73
N LEU A 66 -18.29 -10.31 -32.50
CA LEU A 66 -19.51 -9.56 -32.21
C LEU A 66 -19.38 -8.10 -32.66
N LYS A 67 -18.23 -7.46 -32.40
CA LYS A 67 -17.99 -6.09 -32.85
C LYS A 67 -17.99 -5.95 -34.37
N ARG A 68 -17.49 -6.95 -35.10
CA ARG A 68 -17.54 -7.00 -36.57
C ARG A 68 -18.98 -7.16 -37.09
N ILE A 69 -19.78 -8.02 -36.46
CA ILE A 69 -21.16 -8.27 -36.85
C ILE A 69 -22.04 -7.04 -36.56
N ALA A 70 -21.85 -6.40 -35.40
CA ALA A 70 -22.57 -5.19 -35.00
C ALA A 70 -22.44 -4.02 -36.00
N GLN A 71 -21.38 -3.98 -36.80
CA GLN A 71 -21.19 -2.96 -37.84
C GLN A 71 -22.07 -3.17 -39.08
N ALA A 72 -22.71 -4.32 -39.21
CA ALA A 72 -23.47 -4.73 -40.40
C ALA A 72 -24.93 -5.14 -40.09
N SER A 73 -25.42 -4.89 -38.86
CA SER A 73 -26.66 -5.48 -38.33
C SER A 73 -27.82 -4.48 -38.14
N GLU A 74 -29.06 -4.98 -38.26
CA GLU A 74 -30.32 -4.24 -38.04
C GLU A 74 -30.72 -4.13 -36.54
N GLU A 75 -31.69 -3.27 -36.23
CA GLU A 75 -32.08 -2.84 -34.87
C GLU A 75 -32.50 -3.98 -33.91
N LYS A 76 -33.07 -5.08 -34.42
CA LYS A 76 -33.40 -6.28 -33.61
C LYS A 76 -32.19 -7.14 -33.26
N GLU A 77 -31.20 -7.22 -34.15
CA GLU A 77 -29.95 -7.95 -33.89
C GLU A 77 -29.09 -7.22 -32.86
N LEU A 78 -29.16 -5.89 -32.82
CA LEU A 78 -28.46 -5.06 -31.82
C LEU A 78 -28.85 -5.41 -30.37
N LYS A 79 -30.11 -5.79 -30.10
CA LYS A 79 -30.54 -6.23 -28.75
C LYS A 79 -29.92 -7.55 -28.33
N ILE A 80 -29.80 -8.51 -29.26
CA ILE A 80 -29.17 -9.81 -28.98
C ILE A 80 -27.66 -9.62 -28.75
N LEU A 81 -27.03 -8.73 -29.52
CA LEU A 81 -25.63 -8.38 -29.36
C LEU A 81 -25.35 -7.73 -28.00
N ASP A 82 -26.24 -6.85 -27.53
CA ASP A 82 -26.13 -6.20 -26.22
C ASP A 82 -26.29 -7.20 -25.05
N ASP A 83 -27.24 -8.14 -25.16
CA ASP A 83 -27.41 -9.21 -24.18
C ASP A 83 -26.17 -10.11 -24.09
N ILE A 84 -25.62 -10.56 -25.23
CA ILE A 84 -24.40 -11.36 -25.26
C ILE A 84 -23.21 -10.57 -24.69
N GLN A 85 -23.11 -9.27 -25.00
CA GLN A 85 -22.05 -8.42 -24.47
C GLN A 85 -22.15 -8.27 -22.94
N THR A 86 -23.37 -8.14 -22.41
CA THR A 86 -23.63 -8.13 -20.95
C THR A 86 -23.22 -9.45 -20.31
N GLN A 87 -23.60 -10.59 -20.89
CA GLN A 87 -23.19 -11.91 -20.39
C GLN A 87 -21.66 -12.11 -20.42
N ILE A 88 -20.97 -11.58 -21.44
CA ILE A 88 -19.49 -11.59 -21.49
C ILE A 88 -18.93 -10.80 -20.31
N GLN A 89 -19.48 -9.61 -20.03
CA GLN A 89 -19.04 -8.75 -18.94
C GLN A 89 -19.30 -9.39 -17.56
N ASP A 90 -20.44 -10.05 -17.37
CA ASP A 90 -20.75 -10.78 -16.14
C ASP A 90 -19.78 -11.94 -15.91
N ARG A 91 -19.44 -12.70 -16.96
CA ARG A 91 -18.41 -13.76 -16.87
C ARG A 91 -17.03 -13.20 -16.56
N GLU A 92 -16.67 -12.05 -17.13
CA GLU A 92 -15.41 -11.36 -16.80
C GLU A 92 -15.35 -10.94 -15.32
N ASN A 93 -16.47 -10.48 -14.75
CA ASN A 93 -16.59 -10.16 -13.33
C ASN A 93 -16.43 -11.41 -12.46
N VAL A 94 -17.09 -12.52 -12.81
CA VAL A 94 -16.95 -13.79 -12.10
C VAL A 94 -15.50 -14.30 -12.13
N PHE A 95 -14.82 -14.18 -13.28
CA PHE A 95 -13.40 -14.55 -13.36
C PHE A 95 -12.51 -13.67 -12.48
N PHE A 96 -12.84 -12.39 -12.35
CA PHE A 96 -12.11 -11.48 -11.45
C PHE A 96 -12.19 -11.95 -9.99
N ASP A 97 -13.38 -12.39 -9.54
CA ASP A 97 -13.58 -12.90 -8.18
C ASP A 97 -12.87 -14.24 -7.96
N MET A 98 -12.94 -15.16 -8.93
CA MET A 98 -12.21 -16.43 -8.87
C MET A 98 -10.69 -16.22 -8.78
N GLU A 99 -10.14 -15.30 -9.58
CA GLU A 99 -8.71 -14.98 -9.58
C GLU A 99 -8.24 -14.31 -8.29
N ALA A 100 -9.14 -13.76 -7.46
CA ALA A 100 -8.76 -13.19 -6.17
C ALA A 100 -8.16 -14.23 -5.20
N TYR A 101 -8.36 -15.52 -5.46
CA TYR A 101 -7.89 -16.64 -4.65
C TYR A 101 -6.85 -17.51 -5.39
N LEU A 102 -6.45 -17.13 -6.60
CA LEU A 102 -5.46 -17.84 -7.40
C LEU A 102 -4.14 -17.09 -7.46
N PRO A 103 -3.00 -17.79 -7.56
CA PRO A 103 -1.69 -17.19 -7.85
C PRO A 103 -1.75 -16.18 -9.01
N LYS A 104 -1.45 -14.92 -8.73
CA LYS A 104 -1.36 -13.87 -9.74
C LYS A 104 0.07 -13.63 -10.17
N ARG A 105 0.24 -13.23 -11.44
CA ARG A 105 1.51 -12.73 -11.93
C ARG A 105 1.78 -11.36 -11.33
N ASN A 106 3.02 -11.16 -10.88
CA ASN A 106 3.48 -9.88 -10.39
C ASN A 106 3.40 -8.81 -11.50
N GLY A 107 3.00 -7.59 -11.13
CA GLY A 107 3.15 -6.43 -12.01
C GLY A 107 4.63 -6.14 -12.28
N LEU A 108 4.92 -5.32 -13.31
CA LEU A 108 6.30 -5.06 -13.76
C LEU A 108 7.26 -4.66 -12.63
N TYR A 109 6.86 -3.70 -11.78
CA TYR A 109 7.66 -3.25 -10.64
C TYR A 109 7.94 -4.37 -9.64
N LEU A 110 6.89 -5.10 -9.24
CA LEU A 110 7.02 -6.15 -8.23
C LEU A 110 7.85 -7.33 -8.76
N ASN A 111 7.73 -7.64 -10.05
CA ASN A 111 8.56 -8.64 -10.70
C ASN A 111 10.02 -8.20 -10.82
N LEU A 112 10.28 -6.90 -11.03
CA LEU A 112 11.64 -6.36 -11.03
C LEU A 112 12.30 -6.47 -9.65
N VAL A 113 11.55 -6.19 -8.57
CA VAL A 113 12.09 -6.15 -7.20
C VAL A 113 12.14 -7.53 -6.53
N LEU A 114 11.09 -8.34 -6.67
CA LEU A 114 10.95 -9.64 -5.99
C LEU A 114 11.16 -10.84 -6.92
N GLY A 115 11.30 -10.62 -8.22
CA GLY A 115 11.32 -11.70 -9.21
C GLY A 115 9.97 -12.40 -9.36
N ASN A 116 10.02 -13.64 -9.84
CA ASN A 116 8.84 -14.45 -10.14
C ASN A 116 8.27 -15.18 -8.90
N VAL A 117 8.45 -14.61 -7.70
CA VAL A 117 7.93 -15.15 -6.45
C VAL A 117 6.45 -14.79 -6.32
N ASN A 118 5.60 -15.79 -6.04
CA ASN A 118 4.17 -15.55 -5.85
C ASN A 118 3.88 -14.90 -4.48
N VAL A 119 3.43 -13.65 -4.47
CA VAL A 119 3.03 -12.92 -3.26
C VAL A 119 1.52 -12.96 -2.99
N THR A 120 0.80 -13.88 -3.64
CA THR A 120 -0.66 -13.98 -3.50
C THR A 120 -1.02 -14.54 -2.13
N LEU A 121 -1.81 -13.77 -1.40
CA LEU A 121 -2.41 -14.13 -0.12
C LEU A 121 -3.73 -14.86 -0.42
N LEU A 122 -3.72 -16.18 -0.29
CA LEU A 122 -4.84 -17.04 -0.69
C LEU A 122 -6.07 -16.91 0.21
N SER A 123 -5.90 -16.51 1.48
CA SER A 123 -7.02 -16.36 2.41
C SER A 123 -7.35 -14.89 2.68
N ASN A 124 -8.63 -14.62 2.91
CA ASN A 124 -9.06 -13.28 3.33
C ASN A 124 -8.42 -12.88 4.66
N GLN A 125 -8.24 -13.83 5.59
CA GLN A 125 -7.54 -13.60 6.84
C GLN A 125 -6.08 -13.15 6.62
N ALA A 126 -5.34 -13.78 5.69
CA ALA A 126 -3.98 -13.39 5.36
C ALA A 126 -3.92 -11.98 4.72
N LYS A 127 -4.88 -11.66 3.83
CA LYS A 127 -5.01 -10.30 3.27
C LYS A 127 -5.22 -9.25 4.34
N PHE A 128 -6.10 -9.53 5.31
CA PHE A 128 -6.35 -8.60 6.43
C PHE A 128 -5.17 -8.50 7.38
N ALA A 129 -4.53 -9.61 7.75
CA ALA A 129 -3.36 -9.62 8.61
C ALA A 129 -2.20 -8.83 7.97
N TYR A 130 -1.93 -9.03 6.69
CA TYR A 130 -0.92 -8.27 5.97
C TYR A 130 -1.23 -6.76 5.96
N LYS A 131 -2.50 -6.39 5.77
CA LYS A 131 -2.92 -4.98 5.83
C LYS A 131 -2.75 -4.39 7.24
N ASP A 132 -3.04 -5.15 8.28
CA ASP A 132 -2.83 -4.77 9.68
C ASP A 132 -1.33 -4.50 9.95
N GLU A 133 -0.46 -5.43 9.53
CA GLU A 133 1.00 -5.30 9.64
C GLU A 133 1.57 -4.16 8.78
N TYR A 134 0.94 -3.84 7.65
CA TYR A 134 1.26 -2.66 6.85
C TYR A 134 0.96 -1.36 7.60
N GLU A 135 -0.22 -1.26 8.21
CA GLU A 135 -0.61 -0.08 8.98
C GLU A 135 0.29 0.09 10.22
N LYS A 136 0.56 -0.99 10.98
CA LYS A 136 1.50 -0.96 12.11
C LYS A 136 2.89 -0.52 11.70
N PHE A 137 3.42 -1.05 10.59
CA PHE A 137 4.71 -0.64 10.05
C PHE A 137 4.77 0.86 9.77
N LYS A 138 3.73 1.42 9.12
CA LYS A 138 3.63 2.87 8.90
C LYS A 138 3.70 3.63 10.22
N LEU A 139 2.94 3.21 11.23
CA LEU A 139 2.94 3.86 12.55
C LEU A 139 4.33 3.85 13.19
N TYR A 140 4.94 2.67 13.35
CA TYR A 140 6.26 2.55 13.98
C TYR A 140 7.30 3.40 13.28
N MET A 141 7.35 3.34 11.94
CA MET A 141 8.31 4.12 11.17
C MET A 141 8.03 5.62 11.23
N THR A 142 6.76 6.03 11.24
CA THR A 142 6.37 7.43 11.40
C THR A 142 6.87 7.99 12.74
N ILE A 143 6.75 7.22 13.82
CA ILE A 143 7.23 7.62 15.15
C ILE A 143 8.76 7.76 15.14
N ILE A 144 9.48 6.77 14.58
CA ILE A 144 10.95 6.80 14.47
C ILE A 144 11.40 8.02 13.65
N LEU A 145 10.77 8.28 12.50
CA LEU A 145 11.08 9.43 11.65
C LEU A 145 10.80 10.75 12.35
N MET A 146 9.70 10.86 13.10
CA MET A 146 9.38 12.07 13.86
C MET A 146 10.45 12.39 14.90
N PHE A 147 10.82 11.41 15.73
CA PHE A 147 11.88 11.60 16.73
C PHE A 147 13.26 11.79 16.11
N GLY A 148 13.54 11.10 15.00
CA GLY A 148 14.76 11.31 14.23
C GLY A 148 14.88 12.75 13.72
N ALA A 149 13.83 13.29 13.13
CA ALA A 149 13.80 14.66 12.62
C ALA A 149 13.90 15.70 13.75
N ILE A 150 13.22 15.50 14.89
CA ILE A 150 13.35 16.35 16.10
C ILE A 150 14.80 16.33 16.61
N THR A 151 15.41 15.14 16.66
CA THR A 151 16.79 14.96 17.13
C THR A 151 17.78 15.70 16.22
N CYS A 152 17.66 15.55 14.90
CA CYS A 152 18.48 16.25 13.93
C CYS A 152 18.26 17.78 13.99
N LEU A 153 17.03 18.23 14.23
CA LEU A 153 16.71 19.65 14.24
C LEU A 153 17.26 20.38 15.47
N PHE A 154 17.09 19.80 16.68
CA PHE A 154 17.36 20.50 17.93
C PHE A 154 18.64 20.06 18.65
N PHE A 155 19.11 18.84 18.44
CA PHE A 155 20.19 18.25 19.26
C PHE A 155 21.44 17.90 18.45
N LEU A 156 21.28 17.39 17.23
CA LEU A 156 22.37 16.88 16.41
C LEU A 156 22.44 17.64 15.07
N ASN A 157 23.22 18.71 15.05
CA ASN A 157 23.48 19.49 13.84
C ASN A 157 24.75 18.98 13.12
N TYR A 158 24.76 17.70 12.76
CA TYR A 158 25.85 17.08 12.01
C TYR A 158 25.36 16.54 10.68
N ARG A 159 26.15 16.71 9.61
CA ARG A 159 25.78 16.23 8.28
C ARG A 159 25.52 14.72 8.23
N VAL A 160 26.30 13.95 8.99
CA VAL A 160 26.19 12.48 9.08
C VAL A 160 24.84 12.07 9.67
N THR A 161 24.33 12.78 10.68
CA THR A 161 23.03 12.45 11.29
C THR A 161 21.87 12.73 10.33
N ASP A 162 21.97 13.82 9.55
CA ASP A 162 21.00 14.10 8.50
C ASP A 162 21.04 13.04 7.38
N GLU A 163 22.23 12.53 7.05
CA GLU A 163 22.44 11.47 6.06
C GLU A 163 21.76 10.16 6.48
N ILE A 164 21.94 9.77 7.75
CA ILE A 164 21.27 8.60 8.34
C ILE A 164 19.75 8.78 8.31
N PHE A 165 19.26 9.98 8.66
CA PHE A 165 17.84 10.30 8.60
C PHE A 165 17.29 10.24 7.18
N ASN A 166 17.96 10.85 6.19
CA ASN A 166 17.55 10.83 4.80
C ASN A 166 17.61 9.41 4.19
N PHE A 167 18.62 8.61 4.57
CA PHE A 167 18.68 7.20 4.19
C PHE A 167 17.48 6.42 4.72
N LEU A 168 17.10 6.66 5.98
CA LEU A 168 15.92 6.05 6.58
C LEU A 168 14.64 6.46 5.84
N LEU A 169 14.51 7.72 5.40
CA LEU A 169 13.39 8.17 4.56
C LEU A 169 13.33 7.43 3.21
N VAL A 170 14.46 7.32 2.51
CA VAL A 170 14.54 6.56 1.25
C VAL A 170 14.09 5.12 1.47
N TRP A 171 14.65 4.47 2.49
CA TRP A 171 14.31 3.09 2.83
C TRP A 171 12.83 2.93 3.17
N TYR A 172 12.26 3.86 3.94
CA TYR A 172 10.85 3.86 4.32
C TYR A 172 9.95 3.93 3.08
N TYR A 173 10.14 4.92 2.21
CA TYR A 173 9.31 5.08 1.01
C TYR A 173 9.49 3.95 0.00
N CYS A 174 10.71 3.44 -0.18
CA CYS A 174 10.96 2.21 -0.95
C CYS A 174 10.12 1.04 -0.40
N THR A 175 10.15 0.83 0.91
CA THR A 175 9.39 -0.25 1.55
C THR A 175 7.88 -0.07 1.36
N LEU A 176 7.36 1.16 1.43
CA LEU A 176 5.95 1.44 1.14
C LEU A 176 5.57 1.06 -0.29
N THR A 177 6.37 1.43 -1.29
CA THR A 177 6.06 1.08 -2.69
C THR A 177 5.97 -0.43 -2.91
N ILE A 178 6.85 -1.21 -2.26
CA ILE A 178 6.82 -2.68 -2.32
C ILE A 178 5.56 -3.20 -1.62
N ARG A 179 5.31 -2.76 -0.38
CA ARG A 179 4.16 -3.23 0.40
C ARG A 179 2.82 -2.89 -0.25
N GLU A 180 2.68 -1.70 -0.83
CA GLU A 180 1.48 -1.30 -1.57
C GLU A 180 1.32 -2.07 -2.88
N SER A 181 2.41 -2.37 -3.58
CA SER A 181 2.37 -3.23 -4.78
C SER A 181 1.86 -4.64 -4.45
N ILE A 182 2.25 -5.19 -3.30
CA ILE A 182 1.71 -6.46 -2.80
C ILE A 182 0.22 -6.33 -2.46
N LEU A 183 -0.20 -5.24 -1.80
CA LEU A 183 -1.62 -4.99 -1.52
C LEU A 183 -2.46 -4.89 -2.80
N MET A 184 -1.97 -4.18 -3.82
CA MET A 184 -2.66 -4.04 -5.11
C MET A 184 -2.78 -5.38 -5.85
N SER A 185 -1.71 -6.18 -5.87
CA SER A 185 -1.75 -7.53 -6.44
C SER A 185 -2.83 -8.40 -5.77
N ASN A 186 -3.01 -8.23 -4.46
CA ASN A 186 -3.99 -8.93 -3.64
C ASN A 186 -5.40 -8.31 -3.62
N GLY A 187 -5.70 -7.37 -4.52
CA GLY A 187 -7.04 -6.82 -4.74
C GLY A 187 -7.36 -5.53 -3.97
N SER A 188 -6.38 -4.93 -3.29
CA SER A 188 -6.57 -3.62 -2.66
C SER A 188 -6.76 -2.53 -3.72
N ARG A 189 -7.86 -1.78 -3.63
CA ARG A 189 -8.16 -0.64 -4.51
C ARG A 189 -7.53 0.63 -3.96
N ILE A 190 -6.25 0.85 -4.29
CA ILE A 190 -5.52 2.07 -3.94
C ILE A 190 -5.61 3.04 -5.13
N LYS A 191 -5.89 4.32 -4.89
CA LYS A 191 -5.93 5.32 -5.99
C LYS A 191 -4.52 5.51 -6.54
N GLY A 192 -4.39 5.60 -7.87
CA GLY A 192 -3.10 5.66 -8.55
C GLY A 192 -2.19 6.82 -8.12
N TRP A 193 -2.75 7.97 -7.72
CA TRP A 193 -1.95 9.07 -7.19
C TRP A 193 -1.21 8.69 -5.91
N TRP A 194 -1.83 7.99 -4.96
CA TRP A 194 -1.18 7.62 -3.70
C TRP A 194 0.01 6.69 -3.91
N VAL A 195 -0.15 5.74 -4.83
CA VAL A 195 0.93 4.87 -5.28
C VAL A 195 2.06 5.69 -5.89
N SER A 196 1.74 6.58 -6.84
CA SER A 196 2.71 7.46 -7.52
C SER A 196 3.43 8.38 -6.54
N HIS A 197 2.71 8.93 -5.55
CA HIS A 197 3.22 9.79 -4.50
C HIS A 197 4.38 9.13 -3.75
N HIS A 198 4.29 7.84 -3.40
CA HIS A 198 5.38 7.14 -2.72
C HIS A 198 6.64 6.99 -3.60
N TYR A 199 6.49 6.77 -4.91
CA TYR A 199 7.63 6.77 -5.83
C TYR A 199 8.29 8.15 -5.92
N VAL A 200 7.48 9.21 -6.02
CA VAL A 200 7.98 10.59 -6.05
C VAL A 200 8.67 10.97 -4.73
N SER A 201 8.12 10.56 -3.58
CA SER A 201 8.75 10.75 -2.26
C SER A 201 10.05 9.97 -2.08
N THR A 202 10.15 8.77 -2.67
CA THR A 202 11.42 8.00 -2.71
C THR A 202 12.49 8.77 -3.48
N PHE A 203 12.14 9.27 -4.66
CA PHE A 203 13.04 10.11 -5.47
C PHE A 203 13.45 11.38 -4.72
N LEU A 204 12.49 12.12 -4.14
CA LEU A 204 12.75 13.31 -3.33
C LEU A 204 13.78 13.02 -2.22
N SER A 205 13.57 11.95 -1.45
CA SER A 205 14.44 11.57 -0.34
C SER A 205 15.83 11.15 -0.83
N GLY A 206 15.91 10.52 -2.01
CA GLY A 206 17.18 10.17 -2.64
C GLY A 206 17.97 11.39 -3.11
N VAL A 207 17.29 12.40 -3.66
CA VAL A 207 17.92 13.66 -4.04
C VAL A 207 18.37 14.43 -2.79
N MET A 208 17.59 14.44 -1.69
CA MET A 208 18.02 15.01 -0.41
C MET A 208 19.27 14.31 0.14
N LEU A 209 19.30 12.97 0.11
CA LEU A 209 20.43 12.18 0.60
C LEU A 209 21.74 12.50 -0.16
N THR A 210 21.64 12.72 -1.47
CA THR A 210 22.77 13.02 -2.35
C THR A 210 23.12 14.50 -2.43
N TRP A 211 22.42 15.39 -1.71
CA TRP A 211 22.75 16.81 -1.65
C TRP A 211 24.01 17.00 -0.78
N PRO A 212 25.14 17.46 -1.36
CA PRO A 212 26.35 17.69 -0.58
C PRO A 212 26.17 18.79 0.47
N GLU A 213 27.01 18.75 1.50
CA GLU A 213 27.11 19.82 2.48
C GLU A 213 27.51 21.13 1.80
N GLY A 214 26.75 22.20 2.03
CA GLY A 214 26.99 23.51 1.42
C GLY A 214 26.03 24.58 1.93
N PRO A 215 26.23 25.86 1.55
CA PRO A 215 25.41 26.98 2.03
C PRO A 215 23.92 26.80 1.71
N MET A 216 23.60 26.38 0.48
CA MET A 216 22.22 26.16 0.05
C MET A 216 21.53 25.04 0.84
N TYR A 217 22.27 23.97 1.15
CA TYR A 217 21.77 22.88 1.99
C TYR A 217 21.42 23.41 3.39
N GLN A 218 22.33 24.14 4.04
CA GLN A 218 22.13 24.67 5.38
C GLN A 218 20.97 25.66 5.46
N MET A 219 20.76 26.47 4.41
CA MET A 219 19.61 27.38 4.33
C MET A 219 18.26 26.65 4.28
N PHE A 220 18.21 25.47 3.63
CA PHE A 220 16.96 24.70 3.50
C PHE A 220 16.78 23.64 4.60
N ARG A 221 17.86 23.19 5.22
CA ARG A 221 17.90 22.08 6.20
C ARG A 221 16.82 22.17 7.27
N SER A 222 16.76 23.27 8.02
CA SER A 222 15.81 23.44 9.12
C SER A 222 14.36 23.42 8.64
N GLN A 223 14.10 23.99 7.45
CA GLN A 223 12.77 23.98 6.83
C GLN A 223 12.36 22.56 6.41
N PHE A 224 13.29 21.77 5.86
CA PHE A 224 13.05 20.37 5.50
C PHE A 224 12.79 19.48 6.72
N LEU A 225 13.57 19.63 7.78
CA LEU A 225 13.40 18.87 9.02
C LEU A 225 12.08 19.24 9.72
N ALA A 226 11.73 20.53 9.79
CA ALA A 226 10.44 20.97 10.32
C ALA A 226 9.26 20.42 9.50
N PHE A 227 9.37 20.46 8.17
CA PHE A 227 8.38 19.83 7.28
C PHE A 227 8.27 18.32 7.52
N SER A 228 9.39 17.64 7.75
CA SER A 228 9.41 16.19 8.02
C SER A 228 8.71 15.85 9.34
N ILE A 229 8.92 16.62 10.40
CA ILE A 229 8.20 16.49 11.68
C ILE A 229 6.70 16.67 11.45
N TYR A 230 6.31 17.73 10.73
CA TYR A 230 4.91 18.01 10.43
C TYR A 230 4.25 16.91 9.59
N GLN A 231 4.96 16.37 8.60
CA GLN A 231 4.52 15.24 7.80
C GLN A 231 4.34 13.98 8.66
N SER A 232 5.27 13.67 9.57
CA SER A 232 5.12 12.53 10.48
C SER A 232 3.90 12.69 11.39
N PHE A 233 3.63 13.89 11.90
CA PHE A 233 2.42 14.17 12.68
C PHE A 233 1.15 13.89 11.87
N LEU A 234 1.10 14.35 10.61
CA LEU A 234 -0.03 14.08 9.73
C LEU A 234 -0.21 12.61 9.40
N GLN A 235 0.89 11.89 9.17
CA GLN A 235 0.88 10.46 8.91
C GLN A 235 0.36 9.68 10.13
N PHE A 236 0.67 10.14 11.35
CA PHE A 236 0.11 9.60 12.59
C PHE A 236 -1.40 9.81 12.67
N LEU A 237 -1.90 11.02 12.39
CA LEU A 237 -3.34 11.30 12.35
C LEU A 237 -4.05 10.47 11.27
N GLN A 238 -3.43 10.34 10.09
CA GLN A 238 -3.95 9.53 9.00
C GLN A 238 -4.04 8.06 9.40
N TYR A 239 -3.03 7.52 10.08
CA TYR A 239 -3.06 6.16 10.62
C TYR A 239 -4.23 5.98 11.60
N TYR A 240 -4.42 6.91 12.54
CA TYR A 240 -5.52 6.83 13.50
C TYR A 240 -6.89 6.80 12.79
N TYR A 241 -7.07 7.68 11.80
CA TYR A 241 -8.27 7.72 10.98
C TYR A 241 -8.48 6.42 10.17
N GLN A 242 -7.43 5.90 9.52
CA GLN A 242 -7.49 4.69 8.70
C GLN A 242 -7.72 3.43 9.54
N SER A 243 -7.07 3.33 10.71
CA SER A 243 -7.23 2.23 11.66
C SER A 243 -8.64 2.19 12.23
N GLY A 244 -9.22 3.34 12.58
CA GLY A 244 -10.62 3.41 13.01
C GLY A 244 -11.58 2.96 11.91
N CYS A 245 -11.34 3.35 10.66
CA CYS A 245 -12.13 2.87 9.52
C CYS A 245 -11.99 1.36 9.31
N LEU A 246 -10.78 0.81 9.44
CA LEU A 246 -10.53 -0.63 9.28
C LEU A 246 -11.19 -1.45 10.39
N TYR A 247 -11.15 -0.95 11.63
CA TYR A 247 -11.82 -1.56 12.78
C TYR A 247 -13.34 -1.62 12.58
N ARG A 248 -13.98 -0.52 12.16
CA ARG A 248 -15.43 -0.52 11.87
C ARG A 248 -15.80 -1.46 10.73
N LEU A 249 -15.00 -1.51 9.66
CA LEU A 249 -15.21 -2.49 8.60
C LEU A 249 -15.16 -3.93 9.13
N ARG A 250 -14.28 -4.21 10.09
CA ARG A 250 -14.12 -5.52 10.72
C ARG A 250 -15.26 -5.86 11.68
N ALA A 251 -15.71 -4.90 12.48
CA ALA A 251 -16.70 -5.12 13.53
C ALA A 251 -18.16 -4.99 13.04
N LEU A 252 -18.42 -4.11 12.07
CA LEU A 252 -19.78 -3.71 11.67
C LEU A 252 -20.10 -4.04 10.20
N GLY A 253 -19.10 -4.43 9.39
CA GLY A 253 -19.30 -4.66 7.95
C GLY A 253 -19.62 -3.41 7.13
N GLU A 254 -19.84 -2.26 7.77
CA GLU A 254 -20.21 -1.00 7.13
C GLU A 254 -19.02 -0.05 6.91
N ARG A 255 -19.06 0.71 5.80
CA ARG A 255 -18.21 1.88 5.54
C ARG A 255 -18.99 3.17 5.80
N ASN A 256 -19.46 3.39 7.02
CA ASN A 256 -20.12 4.65 7.35
C ASN A 256 -19.14 5.76 7.76
N GLN A 257 -19.51 7.00 7.38
CA GLN A 257 -18.74 8.23 7.54
C GLN A 257 -18.49 8.52 9.03
N LEU A 258 -17.22 8.74 9.38
CA LEU A 258 -16.80 9.13 10.73
C LEU A 258 -17.25 10.56 11.04
N ASP A 259 -17.54 10.82 12.32
CA ASP A 259 -17.88 12.11 12.93
C ASP A 259 -17.16 13.32 12.30
N LEU A 260 -17.99 14.30 11.92
CA LEU A 260 -17.64 15.46 11.11
C LEU A 260 -16.53 16.34 11.74
N THR A 261 -16.37 16.31 13.06
CA THR A 261 -15.44 17.17 13.82
C THR A 261 -13.98 16.73 13.70
N VAL A 262 -13.68 15.43 13.86
CA VAL A 262 -12.30 14.92 13.70
C VAL A 262 -11.86 14.99 12.23
N GLY A 263 -12.80 14.72 11.30
CA GLY A 263 -12.53 14.82 9.86
C GLY A 263 -12.20 16.24 9.40
N THR A 264 -12.84 17.25 9.97
CA THR A 264 -12.66 18.65 9.59
C THR A 264 -11.31 19.20 10.06
N MET A 265 -10.93 18.96 11.32
CA MET A 265 -9.61 19.37 11.83
C MET A 265 -8.47 18.68 11.08
N PHE A 266 -8.59 17.36 10.85
CA PHE A 266 -7.62 16.62 10.05
C PHE A 266 -7.52 17.18 8.63
N PHE A 267 -8.64 17.52 7.99
CA PHE A 267 -8.65 18.12 6.65
C PHE A 267 -7.91 19.47 6.62
N TYR A 268 -8.04 20.30 7.65
CA TYR A 268 -7.29 21.55 7.73
C TYR A 268 -5.78 21.32 7.79
N PHE A 269 -5.29 20.44 8.68
CA PHE A 269 -3.86 20.13 8.73
C PHE A 269 -3.38 19.49 7.43
N TRP A 270 -4.19 18.58 6.87
CA TRP A 270 -3.90 17.95 5.59
C TRP A 270 -3.70 18.98 4.47
N LEU A 271 -4.60 19.97 4.37
CA LEU A 271 -4.52 21.02 3.36
C LEU A 271 -3.31 21.94 3.59
N ASN A 272 -3.03 22.32 4.85
CA ASN A 272 -1.85 23.11 5.19
C ASN A 272 -0.54 22.42 4.76
N SER A 273 -0.48 21.09 4.86
CA SER A 273 0.66 20.31 4.38
C SER A 273 0.95 20.48 2.89
N GLN A 274 -0.11 20.57 2.08
CA GLN A 274 0.02 20.75 0.64
C GLN A 274 0.61 22.12 0.35
N PHE A 275 0.13 23.17 1.01
CA PHE A 275 0.71 24.50 0.87
C PHE A 275 2.14 24.59 1.39
N TRP A 276 2.51 23.81 2.42
CA TRP A 276 3.91 23.70 2.83
C TRP A 276 4.77 23.03 1.74
N GLN A 277 4.28 22.00 1.04
CA GLN A 277 4.99 21.45 -0.12
C GLN A 277 5.23 22.51 -1.21
N LEU A 278 4.24 23.35 -1.49
CA LEU A 278 4.41 24.49 -2.40
C LEU A 278 5.42 25.50 -1.87
N TYR A 279 5.37 25.83 -0.58
CA TYR A 279 6.35 26.72 0.06
C TYR A 279 7.78 26.19 -0.07
N ASN A 280 8.00 24.89 0.18
CA ASN A 280 9.29 24.24 -0.03
C ASN A 280 9.74 24.36 -1.50
N SER A 281 8.84 24.10 -2.45
CA SER A 281 9.13 24.24 -3.87
C SER A 281 9.57 25.66 -4.25
N VAL A 282 8.82 26.68 -3.80
CA VAL A 282 9.14 28.08 -4.07
C VAL A 282 10.46 28.49 -3.43
N THR A 283 10.72 28.10 -2.18
CA THR A 283 12.00 28.36 -1.50
C THR A 283 13.16 27.75 -2.30
N LEU A 284 13.04 26.49 -2.72
CA LEU A 284 14.08 25.81 -3.50
C LEU A 284 14.29 26.43 -4.88
N PHE A 285 13.25 26.87 -5.58
CA PHE A 285 13.42 27.59 -6.84
C PHE A 285 14.11 28.95 -6.66
N ARG A 286 13.85 29.65 -5.55
CA ARG A 286 14.59 30.88 -5.22
C ARG A 286 16.06 30.58 -4.92
N LEU A 287 16.35 29.52 -4.16
CA LEU A 287 17.72 29.08 -3.89
C LEU A 287 18.44 28.65 -5.18
N ALA A 288 17.74 28.00 -6.11
CA ALA A 288 18.29 27.59 -7.40
C ALA A 288 18.67 28.77 -8.31
N GLN A 289 18.08 29.96 -8.08
CA GLN A 289 18.42 31.19 -8.79
C GLN A 289 19.55 31.98 -8.13
N HIS A 290 20.04 31.55 -6.95
CA HIS A 290 21.15 32.20 -6.28
C HIS A 290 22.44 32.04 -7.08
N GLU A 291 23.24 33.09 -7.21
CA GLU A 291 24.44 33.11 -8.07
C GLU A 291 25.47 32.02 -7.69
N ASP A 292 25.55 31.72 -6.39
CA ASP A 292 26.43 30.68 -5.84
C ASP A 292 25.88 29.24 -5.92
N CYS A 293 24.64 29.03 -6.35
CA CYS A 293 24.02 27.71 -6.41
C CYS A 293 24.57 26.91 -7.61
N LYS A 294 25.30 25.82 -7.33
CA LYS A 294 25.86 24.91 -8.35
C LYS A 294 25.23 23.51 -8.29
N GLU A 295 24.48 23.24 -7.24
CA GLU A 295 23.89 21.94 -6.91
C GLU A 295 22.59 21.72 -7.68
N TRP A 296 22.60 20.78 -8.62
CA TRP A 296 21.40 20.39 -9.39
C TRP A 296 20.27 19.84 -8.50
N GLN A 297 20.62 19.32 -7.32
CA GLN A 297 19.70 18.80 -6.31
C GLN A 297 18.67 19.85 -5.92
N VAL A 298 19.07 21.12 -5.76
CA VAL A 298 18.20 22.23 -5.35
C VAL A 298 17.02 22.36 -6.33
N PHE A 299 17.33 22.43 -7.63
CA PHE A 299 16.32 22.54 -8.68
C PHE A 299 15.42 21.30 -8.74
N MET A 300 16.00 20.10 -8.68
CA MET A 300 15.24 18.85 -8.75
C MET A 300 14.32 18.65 -7.54
N LEU A 301 14.74 19.06 -6.34
CA LEU A 301 13.89 19.05 -5.17
C LEU A 301 12.74 20.05 -5.31
N GLY A 302 13.02 21.25 -5.84
CA GLY A 302 12.00 22.25 -6.14
C GLY A 302 10.92 21.71 -7.08
N LEU A 303 11.33 21.04 -8.16
CA LEU A 303 10.42 20.37 -9.11
C LEU A 303 9.64 19.23 -8.43
N THR A 304 10.31 18.41 -7.63
CA THR A 304 9.70 17.23 -7.01
C THR A 304 8.65 17.65 -5.97
N PHE A 305 8.94 18.65 -5.13
CA PHE A 305 7.96 19.24 -4.23
C PHE A 305 6.77 19.86 -4.98
N LEU A 306 7.00 20.49 -6.15
CA LEU A 306 5.91 21.01 -6.98
C LEU A 306 5.00 19.89 -7.50
N VAL A 307 5.58 18.80 -8.00
CA VAL A 307 4.81 17.63 -8.46
C VAL A 307 3.98 17.03 -7.32
N LEU A 308 4.58 16.89 -6.13
CA LEU A 308 3.86 16.42 -4.92
C LEU A 308 2.71 17.35 -4.58
N PHE A 309 2.94 18.67 -4.56
CA PHE A 309 1.89 19.66 -4.30
C PHE A 309 0.76 19.55 -5.33
N LEU A 310 1.07 19.61 -6.62
CA LEU A 310 0.06 19.58 -7.69
C LEU A 310 -0.78 18.31 -7.64
N GLY A 311 -0.17 17.14 -7.53
CA GLY A 311 -0.96 15.91 -7.50
C GLY A 311 -1.77 15.74 -6.21
N ASN A 312 -1.23 16.18 -5.06
CA ASN A 312 -1.96 16.19 -3.80
C ASN A 312 -3.16 17.16 -3.85
N PHE A 313 -2.94 18.37 -4.38
CA PHE A 313 -3.95 19.41 -4.49
C PHE A 313 -5.06 19.03 -5.50
N LEU A 314 -4.70 18.57 -6.70
CA LEU A 314 -5.65 18.11 -7.71
C LEU A 314 -6.48 16.92 -7.22
N THR A 315 -5.87 16.00 -6.46
CA THR A 315 -6.59 14.88 -5.85
C THR A 315 -7.58 15.35 -4.80
N THR A 316 -7.19 16.30 -3.94
CA THR A 316 -8.09 16.92 -2.96
C THR A 316 -9.25 17.62 -3.66
N LEU A 317 -8.98 18.46 -4.66
CA LEU A 317 -10.00 19.17 -5.43
C LEU A 317 -11.00 18.20 -6.08
N LYS A 318 -10.51 17.11 -6.68
CA LYS A 318 -11.36 16.07 -7.27
C LYS A 318 -12.29 15.44 -6.23
N VAL A 319 -11.79 15.14 -5.03
CA VAL A 319 -12.59 14.56 -3.95
C VAL A 319 -13.63 15.56 -3.42
N VAL A 320 -13.24 16.82 -3.24
CA VAL A 320 -14.15 17.89 -2.81
C VAL A 320 -15.24 18.12 -3.84
N HIS A 321 -14.89 18.22 -5.13
CA HIS A 321 -15.84 18.37 -6.22
C HIS A 321 -16.85 17.21 -6.27
N GLN A 322 -16.38 15.96 -6.16
CA GLN A 322 -17.26 14.79 -6.09
C GLN A 322 -18.19 14.82 -4.87
N LYS A 323 -17.73 15.33 -3.73
CA LYS A 323 -18.54 15.45 -2.51
C LYS A 323 -19.61 16.53 -2.67
N ILE A 324 -19.27 17.66 -3.28
CA ILE A 324 -20.21 18.75 -3.57
C ILE A 324 -21.29 18.29 -4.56
N GLN A 325 -20.92 17.57 -5.63
CA GLN A 325 -21.89 17.06 -6.61
C GLN A 325 -22.86 16.02 -6.04
N LYS A 326 -22.42 15.18 -5.08
CA LYS A 326 -23.28 14.17 -4.44
C LYS A 326 -24.17 14.73 -3.32
N SER A 327 -23.83 15.89 -2.78
CA SER A 327 -24.62 16.54 -1.71
C SER A 327 -26.06 16.89 -2.14
N PRO A 328 -26.35 17.44 -3.34
CA PRO A 328 -27.71 17.69 -3.79
C PRO A 328 -28.50 16.40 -4.11
N GLU A 329 -27.86 15.36 -4.64
CA GLU A 329 -28.53 14.08 -4.96
C GLU A 329 -29.02 13.31 -3.71
N ASN A 330 -28.31 13.45 -2.58
CA ASN A 330 -28.73 12.84 -1.31
C ASN A 330 -29.82 13.64 -0.59
N MET A 331 -29.96 14.94 -0.86
CA MET A 331 -31.09 15.73 -0.34
C MET A 331 -32.39 15.40 -1.10
N GLN A 332 -32.31 15.11 -2.40
CA GLN A 332 -33.48 14.71 -3.21
C GLN A 332 -33.99 13.27 -3.00
N LYS A 333 -33.26 12.42 -2.28
CA LYS A 333 -33.67 11.02 -1.97
C LYS A 333 -34.25 10.84 -0.57
N ASN A 334 -34.17 11.87 0.27
CA ASN A 334 -34.66 11.86 1.64
C ASN A 334 -35.86 12.81 1.87
N ASP A 335 -36.34 13.45 0.81
CA ASP A 335 -37.66 14.09 0.70
C ASP A 335 -38.55 13.20 -0.18
#